data_AF-A0A831W1N3-F1
#
_entry.id   AF-A0A831W1N3-F1
#
_cell.length_a   1.000
_cell.length_b   1.000
_cell.length_c   1.000
_cell.angle_alpha   90.00
_cell.angle_beta   90.00
_cell.angle_gamma   90.00
#
_symmetry.space_group_name_H-M   'P 1'
#
loop_
_entity.id
_entity.type
_entity.pdbx_description
1 polymer ?
#
loop_
_entity_poly.entity_id
_entity_poly.type
_entity_poly.pdbx_seq_one_letter_code
_entity_poly.pdbx_strand_id
1 'polypeptide(L)' 'MEIIGFTFDVLGKIMIAFTAIMVHYRFAKEHKIDEKVFSEMKREKIIGILGIVFIIIGYLLQLPGKL' A
#
# COMPACT_ATOMS: atom_id res chain seq x y z
N MET A 1 21.14 9.45 -0.50
CA MET A 1 19.65 9.43 -0.53
C MET A 1 19.09 8.17 -1.21
N GLU A 2 19.83 7.53 -2.11
CA GLU A 2 19.30 6.39 -2.90
C GLU A 2 18.78 5.22 -2.07
N ILE A 3 19.52 4.76 -1.05
CA ILE A 3 19.08 3.63 -0.20
C ILE A 3 17.80 3.96 0.56
N ILE A 4 17.68 5.19 1.08
CA ILE A 4 16.49 5.66 1.80
C ILE A 4 15.30 5.70 0.84
N GLY A 5 15.47 6.34 -0.33
CA GLY A 5 14.42 6.40 -1.33
C GLY A 5 14.01 5.01 -1.86
N PHE A 6 14.96 4.08 -1.99
CA PHE A 6 14.66 2.68 -2.36
C PHE A 6 13.87 1.97 -1.27
N THR A 7 14.23 2.19 0.00
CA THR A 7 13.51 1.61 1.14
C THR A 7 12.05 2.09 1.18
N PHE A 8 11.81 3.39 1.00
CA PHE A 8 10.45 3.94 0.93
C PHE A 8 9.63 3.37 -0.24
N ASP A 9 10.23 3.24 -1.42
CA ASP A 9 9.59 2.65 -2.59
C ASP A 9 9.22 1.18 -2.37
N VAL A 10 10.14 0.37 -1.84
CA VAL A 10 9.89 -1.05 -1.52
C VAL A 10 8.80 -1.20 -0.45
N LEU A 11 8.87 -0.40 0.63
CA LEU A 11 7.85 -0.44 1.69
C LEU A 11 6.47 -0.07 1.15
N GLY A 12 6.39 0.98 0.33
CA GLY A 12 5.12 1.39 -0.28
C GLY A 12 4.52 0.31 -1.18
N LYS A 13 5.35 -0.37 -1.98
CA LYS A 13 4.91 -1.53 -2.80
C LYS A 13 4.41 -2.69 -1.95
N ILE A 14 5.10 -3.02 -0.85
CA ILE A 14 4.68 -4.07 0.08
C ILE A 14 3.31 -3.72 0.70
N MET A 15 3.12 -2.46 1.12
CA MET A 15 1.85 -2.02 1.70
C MET A 15 0.68 -2.15 0.71
N ILE A 16 0.87 -1.76 -0.55
CA ILE A 16 -0.15 -1.90 -1.59
C ILE A 16 -0.44 -3.37 -1.88
N ALA A 17 0.60 -4.20 -2.06
CA ALA A 17 0.45 -5.63 -2.33
C ALA A 17 -0.26 -6.34 -1.18
N PHE A 18 0.12 -6.06 0.07
CA PHE A 18 -0.54 -6.59 1.26
C PHE A 18 -2.02 -6.20 1.30
N THR A 19 -2.32 -4.93 1.04
CA THR A 19 -3.71 -4.43 1.01
C THR A 19 -4.54 -5.15 -0.05
N ALA A 20 -4.00 -5.35 -1.26
CA ALA A 20 -4.69 -6.07 -2.33
C ALA A 20 -4.97 -7.53 -1.94
N ILE A 21 -3.98 -8.22 -1.38
CA ILE A 21 -4.13 -9.62 -0.92
C ILE A 21 -5.18 -9.71 0.19
N MET A 22 -5.17 -8.79 1.16
CA MET A 22 -6.14 -8.79 2.26
C MET A 22 -7.58 -8.62 1.79
N VAL A 23 -7.82 -7.70 0.86
CA VAL A 23 -9.14 -7.53 0.24
C VAL A 23 -9.58 -8.84 -0.42
N HIS A 24 -8.73 -9.43 -1.28
CA HIS A 24 -9.08 -10.68 -1.95
C HIS A 24 -9.34 -11.84 -0.98
N TYR A 25 -8.50 -11.99 0.05
CA TYR A 25 -8.68 -13.01 1.08
C TYR A 25 -10.01 -12.82 1.82
N ARG A 26 -10.36 -11.58 2.17
CA ARG A 26 -11.59 -11.28 2.89
C ARG A 26 -12.85 -11.54 2.05
N PHE A 27 -12.83 -11.14 0.79
CA PHE A 27 -13.88 -11.49 -0.17
C PHE A 27 -14.03 -13.01 -0.32
N ALA A 28 -12.92 -13.72 -0.45
CA ALA A 28 -12.92 -15.18 -0.55
C ALA A 28 -13.37 -15.87 0.74
N LYS A 29 -13.16 -15.27 1.92
CA LYS A 29 -13.55 -15.88 3.19
C LYS A 29 -15.01 -15.63 3.56
N GLU A 30 -15.50 -14.40 3.43
CA GLU A 30 -16.82 -14.05 3.96
C GLU A 30 -17.95 -14.34 2.98
N HIS A 31 -17.68 -14.46 1.67
CA HIS A 31 -18.66 -14.76 0.61
C HIS A 31 -19.89 -13.82 0.55
N LYS A 32 -19.96 -12.80 1.43
CA LYS A 32 -20.93 -11.71 1.50
C LYS A 32 -20.18 -10.44 1.88
N ILE A 33 -20.62 -9.31 1.33
CA ILE A 33 -20.14 -7.99 1.71
C ILE A 33 -21.15 -7.42 2.70
N ASP A 34 -20.80 -7.43 3.99
CA ASP A 34 -21.59 -6.81 5.05
C ASP A 34 -20.93 -5.50 5.55
N GLU A 35 -21.55 -4.84 6.53
CA GLU A 35 -21.02 -3.59 7.08
C GLU A 35 -19.64 -3.77 7.73
N LYS A 36 -19.37 -4.95 8.29
CA LYS A 36 -18.07 -5.26 8.89
C LYS A 36 -17.01 -5.34 7.81
N VAL A 37 -17.23 -6.10 6.74
CA VAL A 37 -16.33 -6.14 5.56
C VAL A 37 -16.07 -4.74 5.04
N PHE A 38 -17.12 -3.93 4.89
CA PHE A 38 -16.99 -2.58 4.36
C PHE A 38 -16.15 -1.67 5.27
N SER A 39 -16.32 -1.78 6.58
CA SER A 39 -15.52 -1.04 7.56
C SER A 39 -14.05 -1.45 7.53
N GLU A 40 -13.75 -2.74 7.33
CA GLU A 40 -12.39 -3.23 7.24
C GLU A 40 -11.73 -2.83 5.92
N MET A 41 -12.46 -2.90 4.80
CA MET A 41 -12.00 -2.41 3.50
C MET A 41 -11.68 -0.91 3.53
N LYS A 42 -12.40 -0.09 4.30
CA LYS A 42 -12.05 1.33 4.49
C LYS A 42 -10.68 1.50 5.15
N ARG A 43 -10.37 0.67 6.16
CA ARG A 43 -9.06 0.70 6.83
C ARG A 43 -7.96 0.21 5.90
N GLU A 44 -8.21 -0.85 5.14
CA GLU A 44 -7.30 -1.37 4.12
C GLU A 44 -7.02 -0.31 3.04
N LYS A 45 -8.04 0.42 2.58
CA LYS A 45 -7.86 1.55 1.65
C LYS A 45 -6.91 2.62 2.20
N ILE A 46 -6.98 2.96 3.49
CA ILE A 46 -6.07 3.94 4.09
C ILE A 46 -4.62 3.42 4.04
N ILE A 47 -4.40 2.14 4.34
CA ILE A 47 -3.06 1.50 4.24
C ILE A 47 -2.56 1.56 2.79
N GLY A 48 -3.42 1.25 1.81
CA GLY A 48 -3.08 1.37 0.40
C GLY A 48 -2.68 2.79 -0.02
N ILE A 49 -3.41 3.80 0.45
CA ILE A 49 -3.08 5.22 0.20
C ILE A 49 -1.73 5.59 0.83
N LEU A 50 -1.46 5.17 2.06
CA LEU A 50 -0.17 5.39 2.70
C LEU A 50 0.98 4.72 1.92
N GLY A 51 0.75 3.53 1.37
CA GLY A 51 1.70 2.86 0.49
C GLY A 51 2.02 3.67 -0.77
N ILE A 52 1.00 4.26 -1.41
CA ILE A 52 1.20 5.15 -2.56
C ILE A 52 2.02 6.37 -2.18
N VAL A 53 1.73 6.99 -1.02
CA VAL A 53 2.50 8.14 -0.52
C VAL A 53 3.97 7.76 -0.31
N PHE A 54 4.25 6.58 0.24
CA PHE A 54 5.62 6.09 0.42
C PHE A 54 6.35 5.88 -0.90
N ILE A 55 5.68 5.34 -1.93
CA ILE A 55 6.27 5.21 -3.28
C ILE A 55 6.62 6.59 -3.84
N ILE A 56 5.72 7.56 -3.74
CA ILE A 56 5.95 8.92 -4.25
C ILE A 56 7.14 9.57 -3.55
N ILE A 57 7.20 9.48 -2.22
CA ILE A 57 8.34 10.00 -1.44
C ILE A 57 9.63 9.28 -1.84
N GLY A 58 9.61 7.96 -1.94
CA GLY A 58 10.76 7.16 -2.36
C GLY A 58 11.30 7.56 -3.73
N TYR A 59 10.41 7.78 -4.70
CA TYR A 59 10.74 8.29 -6.02
C TYR A 59 11.39 9.68 -5.96
N LEU A 60 10.78 10.63 -5.25
CA LEU A 60 11.31 11.99 -5.12
C LEU A 60 12.69 12.02 -4.45
N LEU A 61 12.95 11.13 -3.49
CA LEU A 61 14.25 11.01 -2.82
C LEU A 61 15.35 10.41 -3.71
N GLN A 62 14.98 9.54 -4.67
CA GLN A 62 15.94 8.97 -5.62
C GLN A 62 16.22 9.89 -6.81
N LEU A 63 15.26 10.74 -7.18
CA LEU A 63 15.32 11.57 -8.39
C LEU A 63 16.62 12.40 -8.51
N PRO A 64 17.13 13.09 -7.46
CA PRO A 64 18.36 13.87 -7.56
C PRO A 64 19.63 13.02 -7.75
N GLY A 65 19.60 11.72 -7.45
CA GLY A 65 20.74 10.82 -7.67
C GLY A 65 20.80 10.24 -9.08
N LYS A 66 19.71 10.37 -9.87
CA LYS A 66 19.59 9.86 -11.23
C LYS A 66 19.64 10.95 -12.32
N LEU A 67 19.71 12.22 -11.91
CA LEU A 67 19.92 13.41 -12.75
C LEU A 67 21.40 13.76 -12.78
#